data_AF-A0A0R3TZK4-F1
#
_entry.id   AF-A0A0R3TZK4-F1
#
_cell.length_a   1.000
_cell.length_b   1.000
_cell.length_c   1.000
_cell.angle_alpha   90.00
_cell.angle_beta   90.00
_cell.angle_gamma   90.00
#
_symmetry.space_group_name_H-M   'P 1'
#
loop_
_entity.id
_entity.type
_entity.pdbx_description
1 polymer ?
#
loop_
_entity_poly.entity_id
_entity_poly.type
_entity_poly.pdbx_seq_one_letter_code
_entity_poly.pdbx_strand_id
1 'polypeptide(L)'
;MAPSATTKKATKSVKPSTEKRKSGKGVSNKLQGGKISKKATSKKAIVARALKAQKAITAGPHTHGKKKVRYSVRFRRPKTYKPPRCPKDRRFEIPKRNKLDPFRIIRHPVTTEAAMKKIEDNDTLVFVVDRRANKPAIKAAVQEMYKIKVAKVNTLNCPKNIKKAYVKLPPDFDALDVANKIGII
;
A
#
# COMPACT_ATOMS: atom_id res chain seq x y z
N MET A 1 39.35 -6.30 -12.66
CA MET A 1 39.76 -7.12 -11.51
C MET A 1 38.82 -6.78 -10.35
N ALA A 2 37.99 -7.74 -9.92
CA ALA A 2 37.24 -7.62 -8.67
C ALA A 2 38.10 -8.11 -7.50
N PRO A 3 37.77 -7.72 -6.26
CA PRO A 3 37.23 -8.75 -5.36
C PRO A 3 36.02 -8.32 -4.48
N SER A 4 35.17 -9.32 -4.21
CA SER A 4 34.07 -9.47 -3.24
C SER A 4 34.56 -9.50 -1.77
N ALA A 5 33.82 -9.35 -0.65
CA ALA A 5 32.41 -9.56 -0.31
C ALA A 5 32.02 -8.97 1.10
N THR A 6 30.73 -8.56 1.25
CA THR A 6 29.81 -8.66 2.43
C THR A 6 30.08 -7.99 3.80
N THR A 7 29.14 -7.23 4.40
CA THR A 7 28.01 -7.79 5.21
C THR A 7 26.80 -6.84 5.46
N LYS A 8 25.60 -7.43 5.29
CA LYS A 8 24.30 -7.33 6.02
C LYS A 8 23.58 -5.98 6.22
N LYS A 9 22.54 -5.75 5.39
CA LYS A 9 21.36 -4.91 5.71
C LYS A 9 20.17 -5.81 6.04
N ALA A 10 19.65 -5.71 7.26
CA ALA A 10 18.43 -6.39 7.69
C ALA A 10 17.19 -5.61 7.21
N THR A 11 16.40 -6.21 6.31
CA THR A 11 15.06 -5.74 5.94
C THR A 11 14.03 -6.76 6.41
N LYS A 12 13.08 -6.30 7.24
CA LYS A 12 11.92 -7.07 7.70
C LYS A 12 11.14 -7.65 6.52
N SER A 13 10.96 -8.96 6.55
CA SER A 13 10.28 -9.80 5.57
C SER A 13 8.76 -9.63 5.58
N VAL A 14 8.20 -9.27 4.43
CA VAL A 14 6.79 -9.49 4.07
C VAL A 14 6.70 -10.85 3.37
N LYS A 15 5.92 -11.79 3.91
CA LYS A 15 5.72 -13.13 3.33
C LYS A 15 4.74 -13.05 2.14
N PRO A 16 5.09 -13.56 0.94
CA PRO A 16 4.13 -13.85 -0.12
C PRO A 16 3.73 -15.33 -0.09
N SER A 17 2.41 -15.57 -0.16
CA SER A 17 1.75 -16.87 -0.26
C SER A 17 2.04 -17.56 -1.61
N THR A 18 2.72 -18.70 -1.59
CA THR A 18 2.87 -19.58 -2.75
C THR A 18 1.70 -20.57 -2.85
N GLU A 19 0.82 -20.31 -3.82
CA GLU A 19 -0.21 -21.24 -4.28
C GLU A 19 0.39 -22.15 -5.36
N LYS A 20 0.75 -23.39 -4.99
CA LYS A 20 1.30 -24.39 -5.93
C LYS A 20 0.17 -25.01 -6.77
N ARG A 21 0.10 -24.60 -8.04
CA ARG A 21 -0.64 -25.29 -9.11
C ARG A 21 -0.03 -26.68 -9.34
N LYS A 22 -0.82 -27.75 -9.21
CA LYS A 22 -0.44 -29.10 -9.64
C LYS A 22 -0.58 -29.20 -11.16
N SER A 23 0.55 -29.26 -11.87
CA SER A 23 0.64 -29.74 -13.25
C SER A 23 0.63 -31.27 -13.27
N GLY A 24 -0.14 -31.86 -14.18
CA GLY A 24 -0.24 -33.30 -14.38
C GLY A 24 0.81 -33.89 -15.33
N LYS A 25 0.79 -35.22 -15.35
CA LYS A 25 1.45 -36.22 -16.21
C LYS A 25 2.90 -36.59 -15.91
N GLY A 26 3.03 -37.79 -15.35
CA GLY A 26 4.20 -38.66 -15.40
C GLY A 26 3.73 -40.09 -15.15
N VAL A 27 3.43 -40.82 -16.22
CA VAL A 27 3.18 -42.27 -16.20
C VAL A 27 4.46 -42.94 -15.68
N SER A 28 4.36 -43.74 -14.62
CA SER A 28 5.38 -44.71 -14.29
C SER A 28 4.72 -46.05 -14.00
N ASN A 29 4.78 -46.93 -15.00
CA ASN A 29 4.59 -48.34 -14.78
C ASN A 29 5.71 -48.84 -13.89
N LYS A 30 5.38 -49.53 -12.79
CA LYS A 30 6.26 -50.52 -12.18
C LYS A 30 5.46 -51.76 -11.87
N LEU A 31 5.49 -52.70 -12.82
CA LEU A 31 5.18 -54.09 -12.60
C LEU A 31 6.38 -54.72 -11.89
N GLN A 32 6.14 -55.34 -10.74
CA GLN A 32 7.05 -56.32 -10.15
C GLN A 32 6.22 -57.52 -9.68
N GLY A 33 6.53 -58.68 -10.27
CA GLY A 33 6.41 -59.98 -9.60
C GLY A 33 5.02 -60.58 -9.42
N GLY A 34 4.62 -61.42 -10.38
CA GLY A 34 3.96 -62.73 -10.20
C GLY A 34 3.01 -62.99 -9.02
N LYS A 35 1.77 -63.36 -9.40
CA LYS A 35 0.62 -63.84 -8.60
C LYS A 35 -0.22 -62.75 -7.92
N ILE A 36 -1.30 -62.36 -8.59
CA ILE A 36 -2.48 -61.75 -7.96
C ILE A 36 -3.10 -62.80 -7.06
N SER A 37 -2.76 -62.81 -5.77
CA SER A 37 -3.61 -63.47 -4.79
C SER A 37 -4.94 -62.73 -4.79
N LYS A 38 -5.99 -63.32 -5.37
CA LYS A 38 -7.36 -62.83 -5.19
C LYS A 38 -7.68 -63.01 -3.70
N LYS A 39 -7.40 -62.00 -2.88
CA LYS A 39 -7.89 -61.93 -1.51
C LYS A 39 -9.42 -62.03 -1.62
N ALA A 40 -9.97 -63.17 -1.23
CA ALA A 40 -11.41 -63.41 -1.29
C ALA A 40 -12.10 -62.32 -0.46
N THR A 41 -12.69 -61.33 -1.13
CA THR A 41 -13.46 -60.30 -0.44
C THR A 41 -14.61 -61.01 0.28
N SER A 42 -14.73 -60.81 1.59
CA SER A 42 -15.74 -61.47 2.42
C SER A 42 -17.13 -61.33 1.77
N LYS A 43 -17.96 -62.39 1.83
CA LYS A 43 -19.30 -62.41 1.20
C LYS A 43 -20.11 -61.15 1.52
N LYS A 44 -19.98 -60.63 2.75
CA LYS A 44 -20.61 -59.36 3.20
C LYS A 44 -20.16 -58.14 2.38
N ALA A 45 -18.87 -58.03 2.03
CA ALA A 45 -18.35 -56.93 1.22
C ALA A 45 -18.84 -57.00 -0.24
N ILE A 46 -19.02 -58.21 -0.78
CA ILE A 46 -19.57 -58.43 -2.12
C ILE A 46 -21.05 -58.01 -2.15
N VAL A 47 -21.83 -58.45 -1.16
CA VAL A 47 -23.24 -58.08 -1.03
C VAL A 47 -23.40 -56.56 -0.86
N ALA A 48 -22.58 -55.91 -0.03
CA ALA A 48 -22.63 -54.46 0.16
C ALA A 48 -22.32 -53.69 -1.15
N ARG A 49 -21.37 -54.18 -1.95
CA ARG A 49 -21.05 -53.61 -3.27
C ARG A 49 -22.18 -53.81 -4.27
N ALA A 50 -22.79 -54.99 -4.29
CA ALA A 50 -23.94 -55.30 -5.16
C ALA A 50 -25.15 -54.41 -4.82
N LEU A 51 -25.48 -54.26 -3.54
CA LEU A 51 -26.56 -53.39 -3.08
C LEU A 51 -26.30 -51.90 -3.39
N LYS A 52 -25.05 -51.44 -3.28
CA LYS A 52 -24.68 -50.07 -3.66
C LYS A 52 -24.80 -49.85 -5.16
N ALA A 53 -24.40 -50.82 -5.97
CA ALA A 53 -24.56 -50.79 -7.43
C ALA A 53 -26.05 -50.80 -7.82
N GLN A 54 -26.86 -51.66 -7.22
CA GLN A 54 -28.31 -51.71 -7.43
C GLN A 54 -28.96 -50.36 -7.11
N LYS A 55 -28.67 -49.76 -5.94
CA LYS A 55 -29.19 -48.44 -5.56
C LYS A 55 -28.76 -47.33 -6.52
N ALA A 56 -27.53 -47.39 -7.05
CA ALA A 56 -27.06 -46.44 -8.04
C ALA A 56 -27.75 -46.60 -9.41
N ILE A 57 -28.04 -47.84 -9.82
CA ILE A 57 -28.79 -48.15 -11.05
C ILE A 57 -30.24 -47.66 -10.92
N THR A 58 -30.91 -47.93 -9.80
CA THR A 58 -32.29 -47.49 -9.54
C THR A 58 -32.41 -45.97 -9.45
N ALA A 59 -31.41 -45.29 -8.86
CA ALA A 59 -31.39 -43.83 -8.78
C ALA A 59 -31.09 -43.17 -10.15
N GLY A 60 -30.46 -43.86 -11.08
CA GLY A 60 -30.13 -43.38 -12.42
C GLY A 60 -29.14 -42.20 -12.46
N PRO A 61 -28.56 -41.89 -13.63
CA PRO A 61 -27.56 -40.83 -13.79
C PRO A 61 -28.12 -39.40 -13.64
N HIS A 62 -29.45 -39.25 -13.69
CA HIS A 62 -30.14 -37.97 -13.68
C HIS A 62 -30.28 -37.32 -12.28
N THR A 63 -29.94 -38.04 -11.19
CA THR A 63 -30.14 -37.57 -9.81
C THR A 63 -28.98 -36.71 -9.27
N HIS A 64 -27.89 -36.53 -10.01
CA HIS A 64 -26.73 -35.75 -9.56
C HIS A 64 -26.82 -34.22 -9.79
N GLY A 65 -27.96 -33.72 -10.27
CA GLY A 65 -28.18 -32.28 -10.48
C GLY A 65 -28.49 -31.54 -9.18
N LYS A 66 -27.49 -30.93 -8.53
CA LYS A 66 -27.75 -29.99 -7.42
C LYS A 66 -28.46 -28.75 -7.96
N LYS A 67 -29.75 -28.57 -7.62
CA LYS A 67 -30.52 -27.38 -7.97
C LYS A 67 -29.96 -26.16 -7.21
N LYS A 68 -29.64 -25.08 -7.91
CA LYS A 68 -29.28 -23.80 -7.27
C LYS A 68 -30.57 -23.13 -6.77
N VAL A 69 -30.90 -23.34 -5.50
CA VAL A 69 -32.07 -22.74 -4.84
C VAL A 69 -31.88 -21.22 -4.77
N ARG A 70 -32.89 -20.45 -5.20
CA ARG A 70 -32.93 -19.00 -5.04
C ARG A 70 -33.98 -18.65 -3.99
N TYR A 71 -33.55 -18.03 -2.89
CA TYR A 71 -34.42 -17.66 -1.78
C TYR A 71 -35.12 -16.29 -1.98
N SER A 72 -34.87 -15.60 -3.10
CA SER A 72 -35.48 -14.31 -3.43
C SER A 72 -36.15 -14.38 -4.79
N VAL A 73 -37.34 -13.81 -4.88
CA VAL A 73 -38.13 -13.72 -6.13
C VAL A 73 -37.47 -12.75 -7.13
N ARG A 74 -36.70 -11.77 -6.65
CA ARG A 74 -36.06 -10.76 -7.49
C ARG A 74 -34.72 -11.25 -8.05
N PHE A 75 -34.60 -11.25 -9.38
CA PHE A 75 -33.33 -11.52 -10.05
C PHE A 75 -32.34 -10.37 -9.82
N ARG A 76 -31.14 -10.69 -9.30
CA ARG A 76 -30.03 -9.73 -9.15
C ARG A 76 -28.95 -10.03 -10.18
N ARG A 77 -28.46 -8.98 -10.84
CA ARG A 77 -27.32 -9.09 -11.76
C ARG A 77 -26.12 -9.71 -11.01
N PRO A 78 -25.54 -10.81 -11.49
CA PRO A 78 -24.38 -11.41 -10.85
C PRO A 78 -23.21 -10.42 -10.92
N LYS A 79 -22.40 -10.41 -9.85
CA LYS A 79 -21.12 -9.71 -9.87
C LYS A 79 -20.26 -10.38 -10.94
N THR A 80 -19.96 -9.63 -11.97
CA THR A 80 -19.15 -10.06 -13.11
C THR A 80 -17.75 -9.49 -12.97
N TYR A 81 -16.76 -10.18 -13.54
CA TYR A 81 -15.40 -9.65 -13.59
C TYR A 81 -15.39 -8.33 -14.38
N LYS A 82 -14.82 -7.29 -13.77
CA LYS A 82 -14.59 -6.00 -14.41
C LYS A 82 -13.08 -5.87 -14.63
N PRO A 83 -12.59 -5.97 -15.88
CA PRO A 83 -11.16 -5.86 -16.13
C PRO A 83 -10.64 -4.49 -15.69
N PRO A 84 -9.41 -4.40 -15.15
CA PRO A 84 -8.79 -3.12 -14.86
C PRO A 84 -8.56 -2.33 -16.17
N ARG A 85 -8.49 -1.00 -16.07
CA ARG A 85 -8.17 -0.16 -17.23
C ARG A 85 -6.72 -0.40 -17.66
N CYS A 86 -6.54 -0.99 -18.84
CA CYS A 86 -5.24 -1.21 -19.49
C CYS A 86 -5.19 -0.43 -20.83
N PRO A 87 -4.91 0.89 -20.80
CA PRO A 87 -4.76 1.66 -22.03
C PRO A 87 -3.52 1.17 -22.79
N LYS A 88 -3.61 1.10 -24.13
CA LYS A 88 -2.47 0.71 -24.98
C LYS A 88 -1.38 1.79 -24.97
N ASP A 89 -1.80 3.05 -25.00
CA ASP A 89 -0.90 4.20 -25.04
C ASP A 89 -1.13 5.14 -23.86
N ARG A 90 -0.11 5.95 -23.56
CA ARG A 90 -0.21 7.00 -22.55
C ARG A 90 -0.99 8.19 -23.11
N ARG A 91 -1.90 8.74 -22.30
CA ARG A 91 -2.66 9.96 -22.67
C ARG A 91 -1.79 11.20 -22.87
N PHE A 92 -0.67 11.27 -22.14
CA PHE A 92 0.32 12.34 -22.26
C PHE A 92 1.70 11.69 -22.23
N GLU A 93 2.59 12.14 -23.11
CA GLU A 93 3.97 11.64 -23.16
C GLU A 93 4.74 12.05 -21.91
N ILE A 94 4.68 13.35 -21.57
CA ILE A 94 5.40 13.93 -20.44
C ILE A 94 4.45 14.06 -19.23
N PRO A 95 4.76 13.42 -18.10
CA PRO A 95 3.98 13.61 -16.89
C PRO A 95 4.14 15.04 -16.35
N LYS A 96 3.06 15.62 -15.83
CA LYS A 96 3.11 16.95 -15.20
C LYS A 96 3.99 16.88 -13.95
N ARG A 97 5.00 17.75 -13.89
CA ARG A 97 5.84 17.91 -12.69
C ARG A 97 5.07 18.62 -11.56
N ASN A 98 5.43 18.29 -10.32
CA ASN A 98 4.95 19.03 -9.16
C ASN A 98 5.53 20.44 -9.19
N LYS A 99 4.65 21.45 -9.18
CA LYS A 99 5.04 22.87 -9.19
C LYS A 99 5.29 23.43 -7.79
N LEU A 100 4.92 22.69 -6.74
CA LEU A 100 5.09 23.08 -5.34
C LEU A 100 6.39 22.44 -4.81
N ASP A 101 7.51 23.09 -5.08
CA ASP A 101 8.82 22.77 -4.52
C ASP A 101 9.04 23.53 -3.19
N PRO A 102 10.05 23.18 -2.37
CA PRO A 102 10.34 23.85 -1.11
C PRO A 102 10.49 25.36 -1.25
N PHE A 103 11.17 25.81 -2.31
CA PHE A 103 11.41 27.22 -2.63
C PHE A 103 10.13 27.99 -2.99
N ARG A 104 9.15 27.36 -3.65
CA ARG A 104 7.86 28.02 -3.90
C ARG A 104 6.95 27.98 -2.68
N ILE A 105 7.07 26.93 -1.86
CA ILE A 105 6.30 26.82 -0.62
C ILE A 105 6.67 27.97 0.31
N ILE A 106 7.95 28.14 0.64
CA ILE A 106 8.44 29.22 1.52
C ILE A 106 8.84 30.41 0.66
N ARG A 107 8.07 31.50 0.69
CA ARG A 107 8.34 32.66 -0.17
C ARG A 107 9.38 33.59 0.43
N HIS A 108 9.13 34.07 1.65
CA HIS A 108 10.04 34.94 2.39
C HIS A 108 9.67 34.94 3.87
N PRO A 109 10.62 35.27 4.77
CA PRO A 109 10.33 35.49 6.18
C PRO A 109 9.50 36.77 6.40
N VAL A 110 8.93 36.91 7.59
CA VAL A 110 8.24 38.14 8.03
C VAL A 110 9.14 38.89 9.00
N THR A 111 9.50 40.12 8.66
CA THR A 111 10.43 41.00 9.40
C THR A 111 9.72 42.06 10.26
N THR A 112 8.42 41.90 10.53
CA THR A 112 7.67 42.86 11.36
C THR A 112 8.07 42.75 12.82
N GLU A 113 8.00 43.83 13.60
CA GLU A 113 8.28 43.83 15.05
C GLU A 113 7.56 42.71 15.82
N ALA A 114 6.27 42.48 15.52
CA ALA A 114 5.50 41.41 16.14
C ALA A 114 5.97 40.00 15.77
N ALA A 115 6.69 39.85 14.65
CA ALA A 115 7.35 38.61 14.25
C ALA A 115 8.71 38.48 14.93
N MET A 116 9.48 39.58 15.05
CA MET A 116 10.76 39.58 15.77
C MET A 116 10.57 39.17 17.23
N LYS A 117 9.57 39.74 17.93
CA LYS A 117 9.18 39.33 19.29
C LYS A 117 8.87 37.83 19.40
N LYS A 118 8.32 37.23 18.35
CA LYS A 118 8.01 35.79 18.32
C LYS A 118 9.23 34.90 18.12
N ILE A 119 10.28 35.42 17.51
CA ILE A 119 11.57 34.74 17.37
C ILE A 119 12.23 34.71 18.76
N GLU A 120 12.23 35.84 19.46
CA GLU A 120 12.83 36.00 20.79
C GLU A 120 12.07 35.24 21.91
N ASP A 121 10.75 35.45 22.04
CA ASP A 121 10.02 34.96 23.22
C ASP A 121 9.61 33.48 23.13
N ASN A 122 9.41 32.96 21.92
CA ASN A 122 8.67 31.71 21.69
C ASN A 122 9.40 30.68 20.83
N ASP A 123 10.62 30.98 20.39
CA ASP A 123 11.39 30.18 19.42
C ASP A 123 10.59 29.88 18.15
N THR A 124 9.89 30.90 17.62
CA THR A 124 9.03 30.74 16.44
C THR A 124 9.45 31.62 15.27
N LEU A 125 9.77 30.97 14.16
CA LEU A 125 10.02 31.64 12.88
C LEU A 125 8.70 31.90 12.15
N VAL A 126 8.58 33.07 11.56
CA VAL A 126 7.37 33.48 10.83
C VAL A 126 7.68 33.61 9.35
N PHE A 127 6.97 32.84 8.52
CA PHE A 127 7.13 32.85 7.07
C PHE A 127 5.85 33.25 6.35
N VAL A 128 6.01 33.92 5.22
CA VAL A 128 5.00 33.97 4.17
C VAL A 128 5.14 32.74 3.28
N VAL A 129 4.01 32.06 3.05
CA VAL A 129 3.95 30.74 2.41
C VAL A 129 2.93 30.76 1.28
N ASP A 130 3.07 29.83 0.34
CA ASP A 130 2.07 29.65 -0.70
C ASP A 130 0.71 29.23 -0.10
N ARG A 131 -0.38 29.81 -0.62
CA ARG A 131 -1.74 29.53 -0.13
C ARG A 131 -2.15 28.07 -0.28
N ARG A 132 -1.57 27.33 -1.22
CA ARG A 132 -1.86 25.91 -1.45
C ARG A 132 -1.08 24.98 -0.53
N ALA A 133 -0.08 25.49 0.20
CA ALA A 133 0.77 24.67 1.04
C ALA A 133 0.05 24.18 2.30
N ASN A 134 0.18 22.90 2.61
CA ASN A 134 -0.34 22.25 3.82
C ASN A 134 0.72 22.26 4.93
N LYS A 135 0.31 22.17 6.20
CA LYS A 135 1.24 22.17 7.35
C LYS A 135 2.39 21.14 7.24
N PRO A 136 2.16 19.88 6.81
CA PRO A 136 3.25 18.91 6.65
C PRO A 136 4.24 19.31 5.54
N ALA A 137 3.74 19.91 4.45
CA ALA A 137 4.58 20.37 3.35
C ALA A 137 5.46 21.57 3.77
N ILE A 138 4.90 22.50 4.54
CA ILE A 138 5.65 23.63 5.12
C ILE A 138 6.73 23.10 6.08
N LYS A 139 6.37 22.13 6.93
CA LYS A 139 7.32 21.48 7.84
C LYS A 139 8.49 20.87 7.07
N ALA A 140 8.21 20.06 6.06
CA ALA A 140 9.25 19.43 5.24
C ALA A 140 10.12 20.47 4.52
N ALA A 141 9.51 21.51 3.93
CA ALA A 141 10.23 22.55 3.22
C ALA A 141 11.20 23.33 4.13
N VAL A 142 10.78 23.68 5.36
CA VAL A 142 11.64 24.39 6.32
C VAL A 142 12.81 23.51 6.76
N GLN A 143 12.53 22.22 7.01
CA GLN A 143 13.55 21.26 7.39
C GLN A 143 14.59 21.04 6.29
N GLU A 144 14.17 21.00 5.03
CA GLU A 144 15.05 20.79 3.88
C GLU A 144 15.89 22.04 3.57
N MET A 145 15.26 23.23 3.52
CA MET A 145 15.94 24.46 3.12
C MET A 145 16.97 24.93 4.15
N TYR A 146 16.58 24.93 5.43
CA TYR A 146 17.40 25.51 6.49
C TYR A 146 18.10 24.47 7.37
N LYS A 147 17.87 23.16 7.13
CA LYS A 147 18.46 22.04 7.88
C LYS A 147 18.14 22.06 9.38
N ILE A 148 16.94 22.52 9.74
CA ILE A 148 16.48 22.66 11.13
C ILE A 148 15.45 21.57 11.44
N LYS A 149 15.27 21.19 12.70
CA LYS A 149 14.10 20.42 13.13
C LYS A 149 12.93 21.36 13.46
N VAL A 150 11.71 20.92 13.20
CA VAL A 150 10.48 21.71 13.47
C VAL A 150 9.60 20.93 14.43
N ALA A 151 9.19 21.56 15.52
CA ALA A 151 8.25 20.98 16.47
C ALA A 151 6.83 20.99 15.86
N LYS A 152 6.30 22.19 15.62
CA LYS A 152 4.90 22.40 15.16
C LYS A 152 4.81 23.55 14.16
N VAL A 153 3.84 23.46 13.26
CA VAL A 153 3.50 24.54 12.31
C VAL A 153 2.05 24.97 12.50
N ASN A 154 1.84 26.26 12.73
CA ASN A 154 0.54 26.91 12.73
C ASN A 154 0.44 27.81 11.49
N THR A 155 -0.74 27.94 10.90
CA THR A 155 -0.94 28.72 9.67
C THR A 155 -2.17 29.60 9.79
N LEU A 156 -2.12 30.80 9.24
CA LEU A 156 -3.27 31.68 9.05
C LEU A 156 -3.36 32.16 7.61
N ASN A 157 -4.59 32.36 7.13
CA ASN A 157 -4.85 33.07 5.88
C ASN A 157 -5.11 34.54 6.22
N CYS A 158 -4.26 35.43 5.72
CA CYS A 158 -4.37 36.88 5.93
C CYS A 158 -5.36 37.50 4.92
N PRO A 159 -5.98 38.65 5.26
CA PRO A 159 -6.89 39.36 4.36
C PRO A 159 -6.19 39.83 3.07
N LYS A 160 -4.87 40.07 3.12
CA LYS A 160 -4.02 40.41 1.96
C LYS A 160 -3.78 39.24 0.99
N ASN A 161 -4.59 38.19 1.05
CA ASN A 161 -4.48 37.00 0.19
C ASN A 161 -3.12 36.28 0.30
N ILE A 162 -2.57 36.23 1.51
CA ILE A 162 -1.27 35.60 1.80
C ILE A 162 -1.47 34.61 2.94
N LYS A 163 -0.79 33.46 2.89
CA LYS A 163 -0.74 32.54 4.03
C LYS A 163 0.50 32.86 4.86
N LYS A 164 0.33 33.08 6.16
CA LYS A 164 1.46 33.15 7.12
C LYS A 164 1.57 31.80 7.84
N ALA A 165 2.79 31.35 8.08
CA ALA A 165 3.09 30.22 8.94
C ALA A 165 3.93 30.65 10.12
N TYR A 166 3.52 30.23 11.32
CA TYR A 166 4.32 30.25 12.53
C TYR A 166 4.92 28.86 12.71
N VAL A 167 6.24 28.78 12.68
CA VAL A 167 7.01 27.54 12.73
C VAL A 167 7.73 27.52 14.07
N LYS A 168 7.26 26.68 14.99
CA LYS A 168 7.89 26.50 16.30
C LYS A 168 9.06 25.52 16.19
N LEU A 169 10.23 25.96 16.64
CA LEU A 169 11.41 25.12 16.75
C LEU A 169 11.35 24.27 18.03
N PRO A 170 11.98 23.10 18.07
CA PRO A 170 12.22 22.38 19.31
C PRO A 170 13.30 23.11 20.13
N PRO A 171 13.37 22.90 21.46
CA PRO A 171 14.30 23.60 22.34
C PRO A 171 15.78 23.33 22.04
N ASP A 172 16.08 22.29 21.24
CA ASP A 172 17.43 21.98 20.79
C ASP A 172 18.00 23.02 19.80
N PHE A 173 17.14 23.88 19.22
CA PHE A 173 17.53 24.88 18.22
C PHE A 173 17.04 26.26 18.65
N ASP A 174 17.96 27.22 18.69
CA ASP A 174 17.65 28.63 18.89
C ASP A 174 17.14 29.26 17.58
N ALA A 175 16.01 29.98 17.67
CA ALA A 175 15.43 30.68 16.54
C ALA A 175 16.24 31.93 16.14
N LEU A 176 16.96 32.56 17.07
CA LEU A 176 17.80 33.74 16.80
C LEU A 176 19.00 33.36 15.91
N ASP A 177 19.71 32.29 16.28
CA ASP A 177 20.83 31.75 15.48
C ASP A 177 20.42 31.36 14.06
N VAL A 178 19.23 30.78 13.94
CA VAL A 178 18.68 30.45 12.63
C VAL A 178 18.34 31.72 11.85
N ALA A 179 17.71 32.72 12.48
CA ALA A 179 17.35 33.96 11.82
C ALA A 179 18.59 34.71 11.30
N ASN A 180 19.70 34.69 12.03
CA ASN A 180 21.01 35.20 11.60
C ASN A 180 21.53 34.47 10.36
N LYS A 181 21.42 33.13 10.33
CA LYS A 181 21.81 32.32 9.16
C LYS A 181 20.95 32.59 7.93
N ILE A 182 19.69 32.96 8.13
CA ILE A 182 18.78 33.34 7.04
C ILE A 182 19.03 34.80 6.60
N GLY A 183 19.58 35.65 7.47
CA GLY A 183 19.85 37.07 7.21
C GLY A 183 18.64 37.98 7.43
N ILE A 184 17.88 37.72 8.49
CA ILE A 184 16.66 38.48 8.86
C ILE A 184 16.93 39.46 10.01
N ILE A 185 18.00 39.21 10.77
CA ILE A 185 18.53 40.01 11.88
C ILE A 185 19.90 40.54 11.47
#